data_AF-A0A2T0B7Q9-F1
#
_entry.id   AF-A0A2T0B7Q9-F1
#
_cell.length_a   1.000
_cell.length_b   1.000
_cell.length_c   1.000
_cell.angle_alpha   90.00
_cell.angle_beta   90.00
_cell.angle_gamma   90.00
#
_symmetry.space_group_name_H-M   'P 1'
#
loop_
_entity.id
_entity.type
_entity.pdbx_description
1 polymer ?
#
loop_
_entity_poly.entity_id
_entity_poly.type
_entity_poly.pdbx_seq_one_letter_code
_entity_poly.pdbx_strand_id
1 'polypeptide(L)'
;MKIRPDEEHKYNSPWNIAADFDVDMSFSKDEIMTMLDDYVDYKKVELDKEYFSEKLYFYTSGYPFLVSKLCKIIDEKIMPKQELKWEKEYITLAVKELLEDSNTNFDSLIKNIENNKELAQIVDNLLINGMSIAFNIYNPCINLGVLYGIFKNDKGKLKINNRIYEQLIYDYRTSKIQTSTDFSNYNEKEKFIDSNGDLDVKKILIKFGEFMKHEYSEKREGFLEEDRRLVFLAFLSPIINGGGFAFKEVQGGEEKRFDIVITYNKKMYILELKIWRGEGYHKKGLIQLGKYLEQYGLEEGYLLIFDFRKSVNSIGAIQESYVDIKDSRKKIVEGYC
;
A
#
# COMPACT_ATOMS: atom_id res chain seq x y z
N MET A 1 -54.14 -6.00 8.88
CA MET A 1 -52.93 -5.31 8.36
C MET A 1 -51.90 -6.39 8.08
N LYS A 2 -51.71 -6.77 6.81
CA LYS A 2 -50.74 -7.83 6.43
C LYS A 2 -49.38 -7.16 6.23
N ILE A 3 -48.46 -7.41 7.15
CA ILE A 3 -47.04 -7.06 6.99
C ILE A 3 -46.50 -7.98 5.89
N ARG A 4 -46.01 -7.40 4.80
CA ARG A 4 -45.35 -8.14 3.72
C ARG A 4 -43.92 -8.48 4.17
N PRO A 5 -43.37 -9.65 3.82
CA PRO A 5 -41.96 -9.95 4.03
C PRO A 5 -41.11 -9.06 3.11
N ASP A 6 -40.01 -8.53 3.63
CA ASP A 6 -38.97 -7.80 2.88
C ASP A 6 -38.16 -8.77 2.00
N GLU A 7 -38.81 -9.39 1.01
CA GLU A 7 -38.09 -10.05 -0.09
C GLU A 7 -37.67 -9.01 -1.13
N GLU A 8 -36.42 -8.58 -1.00
CA GLU A 8 -35.50 -8.04 -2.00
C GLU A 8 -36.08 -7.73 -3.39
N HIS A 9 -36.58 -6.52 -3.58
CA HIS A 9 -36.57 -5.89 -4.90
C HIS A 9 -35.12 -5.45 -5.22
N LYS A 10 -34.29 -6.39 -5.69
CA LYS A 10 -32.87 -6.17 -6.03
C LYS A 10 -32.62 -5.43 -7.35
N TYR A 11 -33.65 -5.13 -8.13
CA TYR A 11 -33.50 -4.48 -9.44
C TYR A 11 -34.48 -3.33 -9.60
N ASN A 12 -33.97 -2.18 -10.04
CA ASN A 12 -34.78 -1.02 -10.41
C ASN A 12 -35.77 -1.39 -11.51
N SER A 13 -36.98 -0.83 -11.46
CA SER A 13 -37.98 -0.98 -12.51
C SER A 13 -37.38 -0.59 -13.87
N PRO A 14 -37.63 -1.36 -14.95
CA PRO A 14 -37.14 -1.03 -16.29
C PRO A 14 -37.70 0.30 -16.83
N TRP A 15 -38.69 0.88 -16.15
CA TRP A 15 -39.31 2.16 -16.46
C TRP A 15 -38.74 3.34 -15.66
N ASN A 16 -37.81 3.09 -14.72
CA ASN A 16 -37.12 4.14 -13.98
C ASN A 16 -35.86 4.59 -14.75
N ILE A 17 -36.07 5.19 -15.92
CA ILE A 17 -35.02 5.74 -16.77
C ILE A 17 -34.70 7.15 -16.25
N ALA A 18 -33.73 7.26 -15.35
CA ALA A 18 -33.15 8.55 -14.97
C ALA A 18 -32.33 9.09 -16.15
N ALA A 19 -32.26 10.42 -16.31
CA ALA A 19 -31.35 11.02 -17.27
C ALA A 19 -29.90 10.69 -16.89
N ASP A 20 -29.07 10.34 -17.87
CA ASP A 20 -27.66 10.03 -17.65
C ASP A 20 -26.94 11.25 -17.07
N PHE A 21 -26.25 11.06 -15.94
CA PHE A 21 -25.42 12.08 -15.29
C PHE A 21 -23.95 11.72 -15.51
N ASP A 22 -23.42 12.06 -16.69
CA ASP A 22 -22.08 11.69 -17.16
C ASP A 22 -21.00 12.69 -16.73
N VAL A 23 -21.04 13.16 -15.48
CA VAL A 23 -20.01 14.05 -14.93
C VAL A 23 -19.02 13.24 -14.10
N ASP A 24 -17.76 13.22 -14.53
CA ASP A 24 -16.66 12.76 -13.67
C ASP A 24 -16.45 13.80 -12.56
N MET A 25 -16.69 13.39 -11.33
CA MET A 25 -16.54 14.26 -10.16
C MET A 25 -15.10 14.27 -9.63
N SER A 26 -14.17 13.55 -10.26
CA SER A 26 -12.76 13.55 -9.90
C SER A 26 -12.01 14.68 -10.60
N PHE A 27 -11.04 15.28 -9.90
CA PHE A 27 -10.17 16.30 -10.48
C PHE A 27 -9.06 15.68 -11.33
N SER A 28 -8.88 16.21 -12.53
CA SER A 28 -7.68 16.03 -13.33
C SER A 28 -6.45 16.70 -12.70
N LYS A 29 -5.26 16.35 -13.18
CA LYS A 29 -4.01 17.01 -12.76
C LYS A 29 -4.04 18.52 -13.01
N ASP A 30 -4.60 18.94 -14.15
CA ASP A 30 -4.67 20.35 -14.55
C ASP A 30 -5.64 21.15 -13.67
N GLU A 31 -6.77 20.54 -13.28
CA GLU A 31 -7.71 21.14 -12.33
C GLU A 31 -7.08 21.29 -10.94
N ILE A 32 -6.37 20.26 -10.45
CA ILE A 32 -5.63 20.34 -9.18
C ILE A 32 -4.58 21.45 -9.26
N MET A 33 -3.85 21.56 -10.36
CA MET A 33 -2.85 22.62 -10.55
C MET A 33 -3.48 24.01 -10.51
N THR A 34 -4.64 24.19 -11.15
CA THR A 34 -5.40 25.46 -11.11
C THR A 34 -5.87 25.79 -9.70
N MET A 35 -6.32 24.81 -8.92
CA MET A 35 -6.66 25.03 -7.50
C MET A 35 -5.45 25.41 -6.65
N LEU A 36 -4.25 24.89 -6.98
CA LEU A 36 -3.01 25.28 -6.32
C LEU A 36 -2.60 26.71 -6.69
N ASP A 37 -2.86 27.16 -7.91
CA ASP A 37 -2.66 28.57 -8.32
C ASP A 37 -3.46 29.53 -7.44
N ASP A 38 -4.76 29.27 -7.27
CA ASP A 38 -5.63 30.08 -6.42
C ASP A 38 -5.12 30.13 -4.97
N TYR A 39 -4.63 28.99 -4.45
CA TYR A 39 -4.08 28.90 -3.11
C TYR A 39 -2.74 29.66 -2.97
N VAL A 40 -1.85 29.57 -3.96
CA VAL A 40 -0.60 30.35 -4.02
C VAL A 40 -0.92 31.85 -4.06
N ASP A 41 -1.88 32.27 -4.86
CA ASP A 41 -2.27 33.68 -4.98
C ASP A 41 -2.90 34.22 -3.70
N TYR A 42 -3.71 33.41 -3.01
CA TYR A 42 -4.32 33.78 -1.75
C TYR A 42 -3.32 33.80 -0.58
N LYS A 43 -2.55 32.72 -0.41
CA LYS A 43 -1.72 32.48 0.78
C LYS A 43 -0.29 33.01 0.64
N LYS A 44 0.15 33.27 -0.59
CA LYS A 44 1.53 33.63 -0.95
C LYS A 44 2.54 32.55 -0.55
N VAL A 45 2.15 31.29 -0.66
CA VAL A 45 3.00 30.13 -0.42
C VAL A 45 3.88 29.82 -1.64
N GLU A 46 5.13 29.45 -1.43
CA GLU A 46 6.02 28.94 -2.49
C GLU A 46 5.89 27.41 -2.59
N LEU A 47 5.53 26.88 -3.76
CA LEU A 47 5.47 25.43 -3.99
C LEU A 47 5.68 25.06 -5.48
N ASP A 48 6.19 23.85 -5.71
CA ASP A 48 6.36 23.22 -7.04
C ASP A 48 5.00 22.65 -7.50
N LYS A 49 4.22 23.45 -8.22
CA LYS A 49 2.81 23.15 -8.55
C LYS A 49 2.68 21.91 -9.43
N GLU A 50 3.60 21.75 -10.38
CA GLU A 50 3.66 20.59 -11.26
C GLU A 50 3.91 19.31 -10.44
N TYR A 51 4.88 19.35 -9.52
CA TYR A 51 5.13 18.23 -8.63
C TYR A 51 3.93 17.90 -7.73
N PHE A 52 3.34 18.91 -7.08
CA PHE A 52 2.24 18.68 -6.13
C PHE A 52 0.96 18.26 -6.82
N SER A 53 0.59 18.85 -7.96
CA SER A 53 -0.58 18.40 -8.74
C SER A 53 -0.43 16.95 -9.20
N GLU A 54 0.76 16.56 -9.67
CA GLU A 54 1.05 15.18 -10.04
C GLU A 54 0.98 14.23 -8.84
N LYS A 55 1.59 14.59 -7.71
CA LYS A 55 1.60 13.74 -6.50
C LYS A 55 0.23 13.64 -5.84
N LEU A 56 -0.53 14.72 -5.78
CA LEU A 56 -1.90 14.72 -5.27
C LEU A 56 -2.77 13.81 -6.14
N TYR A 57 -2.74 13.95 -7.47
CA TYR A 57 -3.46 13.06 -8.37
C TYR A 57 -3.00 11.61 -8.22
N PHE A 58 -1.68 11.37 -8.10
CA PHE A 58 -1.12 10.03 -7.93
C PHE A 58 -1.71 9.31 -6.70
N TYR A 59 -1.78 9.97 -5.54
CA TYR A 59 -2.32 9.36 -4.32
C TYR A 59 -3.85 9.25 -4.33
N THR A 60 -4.53 10.30 -4.80
CA THR A 60 -5.98 10.48 -4.63
C THR A 60 -6.80 10.02 -5.83
N SER A 61 -6.16 9.82 -7.00
CA SER A 61 -6.85 9.68 -8.29
C SER A 61 -7.86 10.80 -8.56
N GLY A 62 -7.59 12.02 -8.08
CA GLY A 62 -8.48 13.16 -8.26
C GLY A 62 -9.65 13.22 -7.27
N TYR A 63 -9.74 12.31 -6.30
CA TYR A 63 -10.87 12.28 -5.37
C TYR A 63 -10.95 13.59 -4.54
N PRO A 64 -11.99 14.42 -4.72
CA PRO A 64 -11.98 15.82 -4.27
C PRO A 64 -11.68 16.01 -2.79
N PHE A 65 -12.34 15.23 -1.93
CA PHE A 65 -12.12 15.30 -0.48
C PHE A 65 -10.67 14.97 -0.11
N LEU A 66 -10.06 13.96 -0.74
CA LEU A 66 -8.70 13.54 -0.42
C LEU A 66 -7.68 14.56 -0.92
N VAL A 67 -7.89 15.16 -2.10
CA VAL A 67 -7.05 16.27 -2.61
C VAL A 67 -7.06 17.42 -1.61
N SER A 68 -8.25 17.92 -1.25
CA SER A 68 -8.39 19.06 -0.34
C SER A 68 -7.87 18.73 1.07
N LYS A 69 -8.11 17.51 1.57
CA LYS A 69 -7.67 17.09 2.91
C LYS A 69 -6.14 16.99 2.99
N LEU A 70 -5.46 16.47 1.96
CA LEU A 70 -4.00 16.46 1.91
C LEU A 70 -3.43 17.88 1.90
N CYS A 71 -3.94 18.76 1.04
CA CYS A 71 -3.50 20.16 1.03
C CYS A 71 -3.70 20.84 2.39
N LYS A 72 -4.85 20.60 3.03
CA LYS A 72 -5.16 21.12 4.37
C LYS A 72 -4.19 20.60 5.43
N ILE A 73 -3.86 19.31 5.41
CA ILE A 73 -2.88 18.73 6.34
C ILE A 73 -1.51 19.38 6.15
N ILE A 74 -1.07 19.60 4.90
CA ILE A 74 0.19 20.28 4.64
C ILE A 74 0.17 21.70 5.22
N ASP A 75 -0.87 22.49 4.92
CA ASP A 75 -0.98 23.88 5.38
C ASP A 75 -1.07 24.00 6.91
N GLU A 76 -1.87 23.16 7.56
CA GLU A 76 -2.21 23.35 8.98
C GLU A 76 -1.31 22.58 9.95
N LYS A 77 -0.78 21.42 9.55
CA LYS A 77 -0.08 20.49 10.46
C LYS A 77 1.41 20.33 10.18
N ILE A 78 1.84 20.43 8.92
CA ILE A 78 3.21 20.08 8.51
C ILE A 78 4.05 21.32 8.24
N MET A 79 3.54 22.24 7.42
CA MET A 79 4.26 23.44 7.03
C MET A 79 4.50 24.33 8.25
N PRO A 80 5.76 24.73 8.54
CA PRO A 80 6.03 25.72 9.57
C PRO A 80 5.32 27.04 9.23
N LYS A 81 4.54 27.58 10.17
CA LYS A 81 3.73 28.80 9.97
C LYS A 81 4.51 30.03 9.47
N GLN A 82 5.83 30.02 9.67
CA GLN A 82 6.72 31.15 9.38
C GLN A 82 7.35 31.07 8.00
N GLU A 83 7.34 29.90 7.34
CA GLU A 83 8.12 29.65 6.12
C GLU A 83 7.31 29.84 4.83
N LEU A 84 5.98 29.67 4.86
CA LEU A 84 5.09 29.76 3.69
C LEU A 84 5.68 29.04 2.46
N LYS A 85 6.19 27.83 2.65
CA LYS A 85 6.82 27.04 1.61
C LYS A 85 6.44 25.57 1.77
N TRP A 86 6.14 24.90 0.66
CA TRP A 86 5.96 23.45 0.65
C TRP A 86 7.22 22.75 0.15
N GLU A 87 7.79 21.89 0.99
CA GLU A 87 8.87 21.00 0.59
C GLU A 87 8.33 19.69 0.03
N LYS A 88 9.07 19.05 -0.87
CA LYS A 88 8.60 17.85 -1.59
C LYS A 88 8.27 16.69 -0.65
N GLU A 89 8.90 16.61 0.52
CA GLU A 89 8.63 15.60 1.55
C GLU A 89 7.26 15.77 2.21
N TYR A 90 6.66 16.98 2.17
CA TYR A 90 5.43 17.28 2.92
C TYR A 90 4.23 16.47 2.43
N ILE A 91 4.18 16.10 1.15
CA ILE A 91 3.09 15.25 0.64
C ILE A 91 3.10 13.86 1.28
N THR A 92 4.29 13.28 1.47
CA THR A 92 4.44 11.96 2.10
C THR A 92 4.06 12.03 3.58
N LEU A 93 4.48 13.10 4.27
CA LEU A 93 4.08 13.37 5.65
C LEU A 93 2.55 13.57 5.77
N ALA A 94 1.93 14.25 4.80
CA ALA A 94 0.49 14.48 4.79
C ALA A 94 -0.32 13.20 4.56
N VAL A 95 0.16 12.31 3.69
CA VAL A 95 -0.45 10.98 3.51
C VAL A 95 -0.36 10.16 4.79
N LYS A 96 0.80 10.17 5.47
CA LYS A 96 0.96 9.50 6.76
C LYS A 96 -0.02 10.05 7.80
N GLU A 97 -0.05 11.36 7.99
CA GLU A 97 -0.94 12.03 8.94
C GLU A 97 -2.43 11.78 8.60
N LEU A 98 -2.78 11.68 7.31
CA LEU A 98 -4.14 11.36 6.88
C LEU A 98 -4.54 9.93 7.27
N LEU A 99 -3.64 8.95 7.12
CA LEU A 99 -3.90 7.55 7.44
C LEU A 99 -4.01 7.29 8.95
N GLU A 100 -3.39 8.15 9.76
CA GLU A 100 -3.51 8.14 11.22
C GLU A 100 -4.79 8.87 11.71
N ASP A 101 -5.42 9.71 10.87
CA ASP A 101 -6.60 10.51 11.21
C ASP A 101 -7.90 9.71 11.05
N SER A 102 -8.68 9.62 12.13
CA SER A 102 -10.04 9.06 12.06
C SER A 102 -10.97 10.04 11.32
N ASN A 103 -11.61 9.56 10.25
CA ASN A 103 -12.55 10.35 9.48
C ASN A 103 -13.68 9.49 8.90
N THR A 104 -14.84 10.11 8.72
CA THR A 104 -16.07 9.41 8.30
C THR A 104 -15.97 8.75 6.93
N ASN A 105 -15.11 9.26 6.03
CA ASN A 105 -14.89 8.64 4.72
C ASN A 105 -14.19 7.28 4.87
N PHE A 106 -13.16 7.21 5.71
CA PHE A 106 -12.44 5.96 6.00
C PHE A 106 -13.30 4.98 6.79
N ASP A 107 -14.02 5.47 7.81
CA ASP A 107 -14.93 4.65 8.61
C ASP A 107 -16.00 4.00 7.72
N SER A 108 -16.58 4.77 6.80
CA SER A 108 -17.59 4.23 5.88
C SER A 108 -17.00 3.20 4.93
N LEU A 109 -15.80 3.44 4.40
CA LEU A 109 -15.14 2.49 3.49
C LEU A 109 -14.86 1.15 4.19
N ILE A 110 -14.23 1.18 5.36
CA ILE A 110 -13.93 -0.03 6.14
C ILE A 110 -15.21 -0.74 6.57
N LYS A 111 -16.21 0.00 7.06
CA LYS A 111 -17.51 -0.55 7.44
C LYS A 111 -18.20 -1.27 6.28
N ASN A 112 -18.19 -0.68 5.09
CA ASN A 112 -18.82 -1.28 3.92
C ASN A 112 -18.12 -2.57 3.49
N ILE A 113 -16.78 -2.61 3.58
CA ILE A 113 -15.98 -3.81 3.32
C ILE A 113 -16.28 -4.91 4.35
N GLU A 114 -16.25 -4.59 5.65
CA GLU A 114 -16.46 -5.60 6.71
C GLU A 114 -17.89 -6.17 6.73
N ASN A 115 -18.89 -5.35 6.38
CA ASN A 115 -20.30 -5.79 6.41
C ASN A 115 -20.71 -6.63 5.19
N ASN A 116 -19.84 -6.80 4.20
CA ASN A 116 -20.14 -7.62 3.02
C ASN A 116 -18.96 -8.54 2.67
N LYS A 117 -19.12 -9.84 2.96
CA LYS A 117 -18.06 -10.85 2.77
C LYS A 117 -17.63 -11.00 1.31
N GLU A 118 -18.55 -10.94 0.36
CA GLU A 118 -18.24 -11.06 -1.07
C GLU A 118 -17.44 -9.84 -1.56
N LEU A 119 -17.80 -8.64 -1.09
CA LEU A 119 -17.07 -7.41 -1.34
C LEU A 119 -15.66 -7.45 -0.73
N ALA A 120 -15.54 -7.89 0.52
CA ALA A 120 -14.26 -8.09 1.19
C ALA A 120 -13.35 -9.05 0.41
N GLN A 121 -13.90 -10.17 -0.07
CA GLN A 121 -13.14 -11.13 -0.87
C GLN A 121 -12.62 -10.53 -2.18
N ILE A 122 -13.40 -9.69 -2.86
CA ILE A 122 -12.94 -8.99 -4.07
C ILE A 122 -11.81 -8.01 -3.73
N VAL A 123 -11.96 -7.25 -2.65
CA VAL A 123 -10.91 -6.33 -2.17
C VAL A 123 -9.62 -7.08 -1.89
N ASP A 124 -9.68 -8.19 -1.15
CA ASP A 124 -8.51 -8.99 -0.79
C ASP A 124 -7.88 -9.65 -2.03
N ASN A 125 -8.70 -10.08 -3.00
CA ASN A 125 -8.22 -10.59 -4.28
C ASN A 125 -7.45 -9.54 -5.09
N LEU A 126 -7.93 -8.30 -5.14
CA LEU A 126 -7.28 -7.22 -5.87
C LEU A 126 -6.00 -6.75 -5.19
N LEU A 127 -6.09 -6.47 -3.89
CA LEU A 127 -5.01 -5.84 -3.14
C LEU A 127 -3.96 -6.86 -2.74
N ILE A 128 -4.37 -7.90 -2.01
CA ILE A 128 -3.44 -8.78 -1.31
C ILE A 128 -2.95 -9.90 -2.22
N ASN A 129 -3.88 -10.60 -2.87
CA ASN A 129 -3.56 -11.67 -3.82
C ASN A 129 -3.04 -11.12 -5.16
N GLY A 130 -3.32 -9.84 -5.44
CA GLY A 130 -2.88 -9.16 -6.65
C GLY A 130 -3.53 -9.67 -7.93
N MET A 131 -4.70 -10.29 -7.85
CA MET A 131 -5.45 -10.82 -8.99
C MET A 131 -5.92 -9.69 -9.90
N SER A 132 -5.89 -9.94 -11.21
CA SER A 132 -6.50 -9.05 -12.21
C SER A 132 -7.95 -9.49 -12.44
N ILE A 133 -8.90 -8.60 -12.13
CA ILE A 133 -10.34 -8.85 -12.30
C ILE A 133 -10.85 -7.95 -13.42
N ALA A 134 -11.59 -8.52 -14.37
CA ALA A 134 -12.25 -7.74 -15.41
C ALA A 134 -13.39 -6.90 -14.81
N PHE A 135 -13.49 -5.64 -15.22
CA PHE A 135 -14.56 -4.76 -14.79
C PHE A 135 -15.86 -5.14 -15.50
N ASN A 136 -16.92 -5.36 -14.74
CA ASN A 136 -18.28 -5.51 -15.27
C ASN A 136 -19.26 -4.92 -14.25
N ILE A 137 -19.87 -3.77 -14.59
CA ILE A 137 -20.79 -3.05 -13.70
C ILE A 137 -22.07 -3.85 -13.40
N TYR A 138 -22.40 -4.88 -14.19
CA TYR A 138 -23.54 -5.75 -13.92
C TYR A 138 -23.27 -6.85 -12.88
N ASN A 139 -22.01 -7.03 -12.46
CA ASN A 139 -21.72 -7.84 -11.29
C ASN A 139 -22.18 -7.07 -10.03
N PRO A 140 -23.13 -7.59 -9.22
CA PRO A 140 -23.71 -6.84 -8.11
C PRO A 140 -22.69 -6.36 -7.08
N CYS A 141 -21.66 -7.15 -6.79
CA CYS A 141 -20.61 -6.77 -5.85
C CYS A 141 -19.65 -5.72 -6.41
N ILE A 142 -19.37 -5.76 -7.72
CA ILE A 142 -18.60 -4.70 -8.39
C ILE A 142 -19.39 -3.39 -8.37
N ASN A 143 -20.67 -3.43 -8.74
CA ASN A 143 -21.55 -2.26 -8.71
C ASN A 143 -21.61 -1.64 -7.31
N LEU A 144 -21.82 -2.49 -6.29
CA LEU A 144 -21.88 -2.04 -4.91
C LEU A 144 -20.56 -1.38 -4.46
N GLY A 145 -19.42 -1.96 -4.83
CA GLY A 145 -18.12 -1.36 -4.53
C GLY A 145 -17.84 -0.06 -5.29
N VAL A 146 -18.36 0.10 -6.51
CA VAL A 146 -18.32 1.39 -7.24
C VAL A 146 -19.21 2.43 -6.53
N LEU A 147 -20.43 2.05 -6.13
CA LEU A 147 -21.35 2.92 -5.39
C LEU A 147 -20.76 3.43 -4.07
N TYR A 148 -20.02 2.56 -3.37
CA TYR A 148 -19.31 2.93 -2.14
C TYR A 148 -17.98 3.66 -2.38
N GLY A 149 -17.60 3.92 -3.62
CA GLY A 149 -16.34 4.58 -3.97
C GLY A 149 -15.09 3.72 -3.72
N ILE A 150 -15.25 2.42 -3.45
CA ILE A 150 -14.15 1.49 -3.20
C ILE A 150 -13.45 1.13 -4.53
N PHE A 151 -14.23 0.95 -5.59
CA PHE A 151 -13.73 0.51 -6.89
C PHE A 151 -13.80 1.59 -7.96
N LYS A 152 -12.98 1.41 -9.00
CA LYS A 152 -13.09 2.13 -10.28
C LYS A 152 -12.84 1.20 -11.46
N ASN A 153 -13.33 1.61 -12.62
CA ASN A 153 -12.95 1.01 -13.90
C ASN A 153 -11.68 1.69 -14.42
N ASP A 154 -10.62 0.91 -14.58
CA ASP A 154 -9.40 1.35 -15.25
C ASP A 154 -9.21 0.52 -16.51
N LYS A 155 -9.62 1.06 -17.66
CA LYS A 155 -9.47 0.43 -18.99
C LYS A 155 -10.01 -1.01 -19.05
N GLY A 156 -11.17 -1.26 -18.44
CA GLY A 156 -11.81 -2.58 -18.40
C GLY A 156 -11.30 -3.50 -17.29
N LYS A 157 -10.41 -3.03 -16.42
CA LYS A 157 -9.93 -3.75 -15.24
C LYS A 157 -10.49 -3.10 -13.97
N LEU A 158 -10.92 -3.93 -13.03
CA LEU A 158 -11.36 -3.50 -11.71
C LEU A 158 -10.14 -3.09 -10.88
N LYS A 159 -10.18 -1.91 -10.28
CA LYS A 159 -9.13 -1.39 -9.38
C LYS A 159 -9.75 -0.81 -8.13
N ILE A 160 -8.98 -0.76 -7.05
CA ILE A 160 -9.30 0.13 -5.92
C ILE A 160 -9.23 1.58 -6.41
N ASN A 161 -10.14 2.42 -5.92
CA ASN A 161 -10.39 3.75 -6.46
C ASN A 161 -9.13 4.64 -6.42
N ASN A 162 -8.41 4.63 -5.30
CA ASN A 162 -7.20 5.43 -5.12
C ASN A 162 -6.24 4.76 -4.14
N ARG A 163 -4.99 5.26 -4.10
CA ARG A 163 -3.90 4.64 -3.33
C ARG A 163 -4.04 4.82 -1.83
N ILE A 164 -4.68 5.91 -1.41
CA ILE A 164 -4.95 6.14 0.01
C ILE A 164 -5.87 5.04 0.51
N TYR A 165 -6.89 4.65 -0.26
CA TYR A 165 -7.74 3.50 0.09
C TYR A 165 -6.99 2.18 0.05
N GLU A 166 -6.10 1.96 -0.94
CA GLU A 166 -5.24 0.76 -0.93
C GLU A 166 -4.45 0.67 0.38
N GLN A 167 -3.77 1.75 0.77
CA GLN A 167 -2.94 1.79 1.97
C GLN A 167 -3.77 1.66 3.25
N LEU A 168 -4.90 2.37 3.36
CA LEU A 168 -5.83 2.26 4.49
C LEU A 168 -6.31 0.82 4.69
N ILE A 169 -6.71 0.14 3.62
CA ILE A 169 -7.16 -1.26 3.70
C ILE A 169 -6.00 -2.15 4.12
N TYR A 170 -4.80 -1.92 3.58
CA TYR A 170 -3.58 -2.65 3.99
C TYR A 170 -3.30 -2.50 5.48
N ASP A 171 -3.25 -1.26 5.99
CA ASP A 171 -2.99 -0.95 7.39
C ASP A 171 -4.04 -1.58 8.29
N TYR A 172 -5.31 -1.52 7.88
CA TYR A 172 -6.41 -2.16 8.59
C TYR A 172 -6.26 -3.69 8.65
N ARG A 173 -5.98 -4.36 7.52
CA ARG A 173 -5.76 -5.82 7.48
C ARG A 173 -4.55 -6.24 8.30
N THR A 174 -3.45 -5.49 8.22
CA THR A 174 -2.25 -5.68 9.03
C THR A 174 -2.57 -5.55 10.53
N SER A 175 -3.39 -4.59 10.95
CA SER A 175 -3.79 -4.42 12.35
C SER A 175 -4.60 -5.62 12.90
N LYS A 176 -5.44 -6.25 12.06
CA LYS A 176 -6.17 -7.48 12.43
C LYS A 176 -5.22 -8.66 12.68
N ILE A 177 -4.11 -8.74 11.94
CA ILE A 177 -3.07 -9.74 12.18
C ILE A 177 -2.33 -9.46 13.48
N GLN A 178 -1.94 -8.21 13.73
CA GLN A 178 -1.26 -7.81 14.96
C GLN A 178 -2.08 -8.07 16.22
N THR A 179 -3.40 -7.98 16.14
CA THR A 179 -4.29 -8.22 17.29
C THR A 179 -4.64 -9.71 17.47
N SER A 180 -4.46 -10.54 16.45
CA SER A 180 -4.73 -11.99 16.49
C SER A 180 -3.48 -12.85 16.71
N THR A 181 -2.28 -12.25 16.59
CA THR A 181 -0.99 -12.96 16.64
C THR A 181 -0.08 -12.30 17.66
N ASP A 182 0.62 -13.11 18.46
CA ASP A 182 1.54 -12.61 19.46
C ASP A 182 2.92 -12.28 18.85
N PHE A 183 3.16 -10.99 18.62
CA PHE A 183 4.45 -10.45 18.19
C PHE A 183 5.32 -9.94 19.35
N SER A 184 4.91 -10.12 20.61
CA SER A 184 5.55 -9.49 21.77
C SER A 184 7.06 -9.80 21.89
N ASN A 185 7.46 -11.03 21.58
CA ASN A 185 8.86 -11.47 21.58
C ASN A 185 9.74 -10.80 20.51
N TYR A 186 9.13 -10.07 19.56
CA TYR A 186 9.81 -9.47 18.41
C TYR A 186 9.66 -7.94 18.35
N ASN A 187 9.01 -7.32 19.35
CA ASN A 187 8.74 -5.88 19.42
C ASN A 187 9.91 -5.04 19.97
N GLU A 188 11.15 -5.53 19.90
CA GLU A 188 12.32 -4.82 20.41
C GLU A 188 12.93 -3.93 19.32
N LYS A 189 12.29 -2.78 19.05
CA LYS A 189 12.70 -1.82 18.02
C LYS A 189 14.19 -1.50 18.07
N GLU A 190 14.74 -1.26 19.26
CA GLU A 190 16.14 -0.89 19.48
C GLU A 190 17.11 -1.95 18.95
N LYS A 191 16.69 -3.22 18.90
CA LYS A 191 17.52 -4.29 18.34
C LYS A 191 17.64 -4.21 16.82
N PHE A 192 16.77 -3.49 16.12
CA PHE A 192 16.77 -3.38 14.65
C PHE A 192 17.32 -2.05 14.15
N ILE A 193 17.82 -1.20 15.06
CA ILE A 193 18.44 0.08 14.71
C ILE A 193 19.95 -0.04 14.88
N ASP A 194 20.71 0.39 13.88
CA ASP A 194 22.17 0.38 13.92
C ASP A 194 22.72 1.56 14.73
N SER A 195 24.06 1.64 14.87
CA SER A 195 24.71 2.73 15.61
C SER A 195 24.50 4.12 15.00
N ASN A 196 24.07 4.21 13.74
CA ASN A 196 23.80 5.45 13.02
C ASN A 196 22.34 5.91 13.15
N GLY A 197 21.48 5.11 13.81
CA GLY A 197 20.05 5.37 13.90
C GLY A 197 19.26 4.85 12.69
N ASP A 198 19.88 4.03 11.84
CA ASP A 198 19.28 3.50 10.62
C ASP A 198 18.76 2.08 10.81
N LEU A 199 17.92 1.63 9.86
CA LEU A 199 17.26 0.33 9.95
C LEU A 199 18.20 -0.79 9.50
N ASP A 200 18.44 -1.78 10.37
CA ASP A 200 19.15 -3.01 10.01
C ASP A 200 18.17 -4.02 9.40
N VAL A 201 17.87 -3.83 8.11
CA VAL A 201 16.93 -4.69 7.36
C VAL A 201 17.42 -6.14 7.29
N LYS A 202 18.74 -6.38 7.23
CA LYS A 202 19.30 -7.74 7.25
C LYS A 202 18.90 -8.47 8.54
N LYS A 203 19.00 -7.81 9.69
CA LYS A 203 18.60 -8.38 10.98
C LYS A 203 17.08 -8.57 11.08
N ILE A 204 16.28 -7.68 10.48
CA ILE A 204 14.82 -7.86 10.35
C ILE A 204 14.51 -9.13 9.58
N LEU A 205 15.16 -9.38 8.43
CA LEU A 205 14.96 -10.59 7.63
C LEU A 205 15.30 -11.87 8.41
N ILE A 206 16.42 -11.88 9.14
CA ILE A 206 16.82 -13.02 9.98
C ILE A 206 15.77 -13.29 11.05
N LYS A 207 15.36 -12.26 11.79
CA LYS A 207 14.41 -12.40 12.90
C LYS A 207 13.01 -12.77 12.42
N PHE A 208 12.62 -12.28 11.25
CA PHE A 208 11.38 -12.70 10.61
C PHE A 208 11.43 -14.19 10.22
N GLY A 209 12.55 -14.69 9.71
CA GLY A 209 12.72 -16.12 9.44
C GLY A 209 12.62 -16.99 10.70
N GLU A 210 13.21 -16.55 11.81
CA GLU A 210 13.06 -17.22 13.12
C GLU A 210 11.59 -17.23 13.59
N PHE A 211 10.90 -16.10 13.46
CA PHE A 211 9.47 -15.98 13.76
C PHE A 211 8.63 -16.96 12.92
N MET A 212 8.82 -16.97 11.60
CA MET A 212 8.08 -17.87 10.71
C MET A 212 8.34 -19.34 11.06
N LYS A 213 9.58 -19.71 11.37
CA LYS A 213 9.92 -21.07 11.81
C LYS A 213 9.14 -21.49 13.05
N HIS A 214 9.03 -20.60 14.03
CA HIS A 214 8.26 -20.83 15.25
C HIS A 214 6.78 -21.07 14.92
N GLU A 215 6.16 -20.15 14.16
CA GLU A 215 4.73 -20.22 13.83
C GLU A 215 4.36 -21.45 12.98
N TYR A 216 5.20 -21.85 12.01
CA TYR A 216 4.99 -23.08 11.24
C TYR A 216 5.08 -24.34 12.12
N SER A 217 5.94 -24.35 13.14
CA SER A 217 6.13 -25.50 14.01
C SER A 217 4.93 -25.77 14.94
N GLU A 218 4.17 -24.73 15.28
CA GLU A 218 2.97 -24.82 16.13
C GLU A 218 1.69 -25.23 15.36
N LYS A 219 1.81 -25.66 14.09
CA LYS A 219 0.69 -26.12 13.24
C LYS A 219 -0.45 -25.10 13.08
N ARG A 220 -0.15 -23.81 13.00
CA ARG A 220 -1.10 -22.79 12.49
C ARG A 220 -1.14 -22.82 10.96
N GLU A 221 -1.34 -24.00 10.36
CA GLU A 221 -1.26 -24.21 8.90
C GLU A 221 -2.24 -23.29 8.13
N GLY A 222 -3.43 -23.01 8.69
CA GLY A 222 -4.41 -22.09 8.07
C GLY A 222 -4.05 -20.60 8.17
N PHE A 223 -3.24 -20.19 9.15
CA PHE A 223 -2.87 -18.78 9.36
C PHE A 223 -1.77 -18.31 8.39
N LEU A 224 -0.95 -19.22 7.89
CA LEU A 224 0.23 -18.91 7.08
C LEU A 224 -0.04 -18.96 5.56
N GLU A 225 -1.20 -19.49 5.17
CA GLU A 225 -1.74 -19.39 3.81
C GLU A 225 -2.42 -18.03 3.56
N GLU A 226 -3.02 -17.41 4.60
CA GLU A 226 -3.54 -16.05 4.54
C GLU A 226 -2.38 -15.03 4.61
N ASP A 227 -1.86 -14.74 3.41
CA ASP A 227 -1.10 -13.55 3.05
C ASP A 227 0.13 -13.21 3.91
N ARG A 228 1.19 -14.00 3.71
CA ARG A 228 2.58 -13.80 4.19
C ARG A 228 3.11 -12.35 4.10
N ARG A 229 2.62 -11.57 3.14
CA ARG A 229 2.91 -10.13 3.02
C ARG A 229 2.37 -9.35 4.20
N LEU A 230 1.10 -9.56 4.55
CA LEU A 230 0.45 -8.91 5.68
C LEU A 230 1.10 -9.35 6.99
N VAL A 231 1.51 -10.61 7.11
CA VAL A 231 2.26 -11.12 8.26
C VAL A 231 3.62 -10.42 8.39
N PHE A 232 4.37 -10.28 7.29
CA PHE A 232 5.63 -9.53 7.30
C PHE A 232 5.43 -8.05 7.64
N LEU A 233 4.40 -7.41 7.09
CA LEU A 233 4.04 -6.02 7.43
C LEU A 233 3.64 -5.87 8.91
N ALA A 234 2.90 -6.84 9.46
CA ALA A 234 2.52 -6.88 10.87
C ALA A 234 3.73 -6.99 11.79
N PHE A 235 4.71 -7.81 11.40
CA PHE A 235 6.00 -7.93 12.07
C PHE A 235 6.85 -6.65 11.96
N LEU A 236 6.86 -6.00 10.78
CA LEU A 236 7.67 -4.83 10.51
C LEU A 236 7.12 -3.56 11.18
N SER A 237 5.80 -3.39 11.25
CA SER A 237 5.14 -2.16 11.69
C SER A 237 5.63 -1.67 13.07
N PRO A 238 5.69 -2.49 14.14
CA PRO A 238 6.19 -2.06 15.44
C PRO A 238 7.65 -1.57 15.41
N ILE A 239 8.47 -2.12 14.51
CA ILE A 239 9.89 -1.76 14.37
C ILE A 239 10.03 -0.36 13.76
N ILE A 240 9.21 -0.02 12.77
CA ILE A 240 9.30 1.26 12.06
C ILE A 240 8.44 2.37 12.70
N ASN A 241 7.48 2.02 13.56
CA ASN A 241 6.58 2.97 14.22
C ASN A 241 7.37 4.08 14.95
N GLY A 242 6.90 5.33 14.81
CA GLY A 242 7.50 6.52 15.44
C GLY A 242 8.79 7.06 14.78
N GLY A 243 9.44 6.33 13.85
CA GLY A 243 10.67 6.78 13.17
C GLY A 243 10.70 6.58 11.66
N GLY A 244 9.72 5.87 11.11
CA GLY A 244 9.59 5.60 9.69
C GLY A 244 8.16 5.40 9.23
N PHE A 245 8.03 5.06 7.95
CA PHE A 245 6.77 4.80 7.27
C PHE A 245 7.04 3.77 6.17
N ALA A 246 6.30 2.67 6.17
CA ALA A 246 6.34 1.69 5.10
C ALA A 246 5.08 1.82 4.27
N PHE A 247 5.24 1.90 2.95
CA PHE A 247 4.13 1.93 2.02
C PHE A 247 4.43 1.07 0.81
N LYS A 248 3.37 0.68 0.12
CA LYS A 248 3.49 -0.03 -1.14
C LYS A 248 3.62 0.98 -2.28
N GLU A 249 4.80 1.08 -2.89
CA GLU A 249 4.95 1.91 -4.08
C GLU A 249 4.53 1.15 -5.34
N VAL A 250 3.44 1.59 -5.96
CA VAL A 250 3.04 1.16 -7.31
C VAL A 250 3.48 2.25 -8.29
N GLN A 251 4.34 1.99 -9.27
CA GLN A 251 4.50 2.97 -10.36
C GLN A 251 3.26 2.93 -11.27
N GLY A 252 2.85 4.07 -11.83
CA GLY A 252 1.79 4.13 -12.84
C GLY A 252 2.14 3.30 -14.06
N GLY A 253 1.34 2.27 -14.35
CA GLY A 253 1.53 1.35 -15.46
C GLY A 253 1.29 -0.11 -15.06
N GLU A 254 0.92 -0.94 -16.04
CA GLU A 254 0.56 -2.35 -15.79
C GLU A 254 1.68 -3.11 -15.08
N GLU A 255 1.38 -3.61 -13.88
CA GLU A 255 2.07 -4.73 -13.20
C GLU A 255 3.50 -4.54 -12.68
N LYS A 256 3.95 -3.33 -12.36
CA LYS A 256 5.23 -3.14 -11.65
C LYS A 256 5.03 -2.65 -10.22
N ARG A 257 4.63 -3.60 -9.36
CA ARG A 257 4.49 -3.43 -7.91
C ARG A 257 5.81 -3.80 -7.25
N PHE A 258 6.33 -2.91 -6.41
CA PHE A 258 7.17 -3.33 -5.29
C PHE A 258 6.28 -3.86 -4.20
N ASP A 259 6.76 -4.83 -3.43
CA ASP A 259 5.97 -5.26 -2.29
C ASP A 259 6.05 -4.21 -1.16
N ILE A 260 7.24 -3.69 -0.82
CA ILE A 260 7.40 -2.77 0.33
C ILE A 260 8.52 -1.75 0.09
N VAL A 261 8.21 -0.46 0.27
CA VAL A 261 9.18 0.63 0.40
C VAL A 261 9.14 1.14 1.83
N ILE A 262 10.29 1.13 2.51
CA ILE A 262 10.43 1.62 3.88
C ILE A 262 11.19 2.93 3.83
N THR A 263 10.62 3.96 4.44
CA THR A 263 11.36 5.19 4.75
C THR A 263 11.61 5.22 6.25
N TYR A 264 12.87 5.34 6.66
CA TYR A 264 13.26 5.40 8.07
C TYR A 264 14.48 6.29 8.22
N ASN A 265 14.45 7.25 9.14
CA ASN A 265 15.55 8.20 9.35
C ASN A 265 16.04 8.88 8.05
N LYS A 266 15.10 9.32 7.19
CA LYS A 266 15.36 9.91 5.85
C LYS A 266 16.06 8.99 4.84
N LYS A 267 16.24 7.70 5.14
CA LYS A 267 16.72 6.69 4.21
C LYS A 267 15.57 5.87 3.63
N MET A 268 15.75 5.44 2.39
CA MET A 268 14.80 4.58 1.67
C MET A 268 15.38 3.17 1.55
N TYR A 269 14.55 2.18 1.83
CA TYR A 269 14.86 0.75 1.69
C TYR A 269 13.79 0.12 0.79
N ILE A 270 14.21 -0.60 -0.25
CA ILE A 270 13.30 -1.32 -1.15
C ILE A 270 13.39 -2.80 -0.84
N LEU A 271 12.24 -3.40 -0.56
CA LEU A 271 12.11 -4.81 -0.22
C LEU A 271 11.04 -5.49 -1.08
N GLU A 272 11.40 -6.63 -1.68
CA GLU A 272 10.50 -7.45 -2.49
C GLU A 272 10.28 -8.82 -1.84
N LEU A 273 9.06 -9.35 -1.94
CA LEU A 273 8.65 -10.63 -1.35
C LEU A 273 8.36 -11.62 -2.48
N LYS A 274 9.04 -12.77 -2.48
CA LYS A 274 8.86 -13.81 -3.49
C LYS A 274 8.63 -15.17 -2.85
N ILE A 275 7.80 -15.97 -3.51
CA ILE A 275 7.78 -17.42 -3.27
C ILE A 275 8.87 -18.04 -4.14
N TRP A 276 9.66 -18.95 -3.58
CA TRP A 276 10.61 -19.73 -4.36
C TRP A 276 9.87 -20.61 -5.38
N ARG A 277 10.14 -20.39 -6.67
CA ARG A 277 9.58 -21.19 -7.79
C ARG A 277 10.68 -21.76 -8.70
N GLY A 278 11.90 -21.86 -8.18
CA GLY A 278 13.08 -22.31 -8.90
C GLY A 278 13.98 -21.18 -9.41
N GLU A 279 15.19 -21.56 -9.80
CA GLU A 279 16.30 -20.68 -10.21
C GLU A 279 15.92 -19.66 -11.28
N GLY A 280 15.17 -20.07 -12.31
CA GLY A 280 14.77 -19.18 -13.39
C GLY A 280 13.83 -18.06 -12.94
N TYR A 281 12.94 -18.34 -11.99
CA TYR A 281 12.04 -17.33 -11.40
C TYR A 281 12.81 -16.40 -10.45
N HIS A 282 13.72 -16.97 -9.67
CA HIS A 282 14.59 -16.24 -8.75
C HIS A 282 15.47 -15.22 -9.46
N LYS A 283 16.20 -15.63 -10.51
CA LYS A 283 17.02 -14.72 -11.33
C LYS A 283 16.21 -13.59 -11.96
N LYS A 284 14.98 -13.87 -12.42
CA LYS A 284 14.08 -12.82 -12.94
C LYS A 284 13.70 -11.82 -11.84
N GLY A 285 13.43 -12.30 -10.63
CA GLY A 285 13.16 -11.46 -9.46
C GLY A 285 14.34 -10.55 -9.12
N LEU A 286 15.56 -11.07 -9.09
CA LEU A 286 16.78 -10.29 -8.85
C LEU A 286 16.98 -9.18 -9.90
N ILE A 287 16.79 -9.47 -11.18
CA ILE A 287 16.90 -8.47 -12.26
C ILE A 287 15.80 -7.39 -12.12
N GLN A 288 14.59 -7.79 -11.76
CA GLN A 288 13.49 -6.85 -11.53
C GLN A 288 13.84 -5.90 -10.38
N LEU A 289 14.27 -6.43 -9.22
CA LEU A 289 14.71 -5.63 -8.08
C LEU A 289 15.92 -4.74 -8.42
N GLY A 290 16.88 -5.22 -9.21
CA GLY A 290 18.00 -4.39 -9.66
C GLY A 290 17.56 -3.19 -10.50
N LYS A 291 16.68 -3.40 -11.50
CA LYS A 291 16.14 -2.31 -12.34
C LYS A 291 15.46 -1.22 -11.52
N TYR A 292 14.84 -1.64 -10.45
CA TYR A 292 14.16 -0.78 -9.55
C TYR A 292 15.10 0.03 -8.66
N LEU A 293 16.10 -0.61 -8.05
CA LEU A 293 17.13 0.10 -7.28
C LEU A 293 17.79 1.19 -8.14
N GLU A 294 18.03 0.90 -9.42
CA GLU A 294 18.54 1.88 -10.37
C GLU A 294 17.61 3.09 -10.56
N GLN A 295 16.29 2.89 -10.60
CA GLN A 295 15.33 4.00 -10.73
C GLN A 295 15.34 4.94 -9.53
N TYR A 296 15.59 4.42 -8.32
CA TYR A 296 15.65 5.19 -7.08
C TYR A 296 17.06 5.63 -6.71
N GLY A 297 18.07 5.34 -7.55
CA GLY A 297 19.47 5.66 -7.25
C GLY A 297 20.00 4.92 -6.01
N LEU A 298 19.43 3.76 -5.68
CA LEU A 298 19.85 2.93 -4.56
C LEU A 298 20.88 1.89 -5.01
N GLU A 299 21.87 1.61 -4.17
CA GLU A 299 22.90 0.60 -4.43
C GLU A 299 22.57 -0.76 -3.78
N GLU A 300 21.72 -0.76 -2.75
CA GLU A 300 21.33 -1.96 -1.99
C GLU A 300 19.81 -2.11 -1.91
N GLY A 301 19.32 -3.33 -2.08
CA GLY A 301 17.93 -3.72 -1.85
C GLY A 301 17.80 -5.08 -1.18
N TYR A 302 16.57 -5.44 -0.83
CA TYR A 302 16.28 -6.62 -0.01
C TYR A 302 15.27 -7.54 -0.67
N LEU A 303 15.53 -8.84 -0.62
CA LEU A 303 14.65 -9.87 -1.18
C LEU A 303 14.30 -10.89 -0.11
N LEU A 304 13.04 -10.93 0.30
CA LEU A 304 12.53 -11.94 1.22
C LEU A 304 11.91 -13.10 0.42
N ILE A 305 12.44 -14.29 0.61
CA ILE A 305 12.09 -15.49 -0.15
C ILE A 305 11.41 -16.49 0.78
N PHE A 306 10.17 -16.83 0.47
CA PHE A 306 9.46 -17.95 1.11
C PHE A 306 9.80 -19.25 0.38
N ASP A 307 10.56 -20.12 1.02
CA ASP A 307 11.07 -21.36 0.46
C ASP A 307 10.50 -22.60 1.17
N PHE A 308 9.50 -23.22 0.55
CA PHE A 308 8.80 -24.39 1.07
C PHE A 308 9.49 -25.72 0.76
N ARG A 309 10.74 -25.70 0.25
CA ARG A 309 11.47 -26.93 -0.05
C ARG A 309 11.87 -27.63 1.25
N LYS A 310 11.18 -28.74 1.58
CA LYS A 310 11.45 -29.59 2.77
C LYS A 310 12.90 -30.08 2.91
N SER A 311 13.68 -30.08 1.83
CA SER A 311 15.06 -30.59 1.81
C SER A 311 16.14 -29.55 2.13
N VAL A 312 15.79 -28.27 2.25
CA VAL A 312 16.75 -27.17 2.47
C VAL A 312 16.40 -26.47 3.78
N ASN A 313 17.23 -26.61 4.81
CA ASN A 313 17.08 -25.86 6.06
C ASN A 313 17.75 -24.49 5.91
N SER A 314 17.20 -23.64 5.04
CA SER A 314 17.68 -22.28 4.77
C SER A 314 16.93 -21.20 5.57
N ILE A 315 16.04 -21.56 6.48
CA ILE A 315 15.26 -20.60 7.26
C ILE A 315 16.19 -19.72 8.11
N GLY A 316 16.09 -18.40 7.94
CA GLY A 316 16.96 -17.41 8.59
C GLY A 316 18.33 -17.25 7.92
N ALA A 317 18.61 -17.95 6.81
CA ALA A 317 19.84 -17.77 6.05
C ALA A 317 19.80 -16.43 5.31
N ILE A 318 20.96 -15.76 5.28
CA ILE A 318 21.20 -14.58 4.45
C ILE A 318 22.17 -14.93 3.34
N GLN A 319 21.84 -14.51 2.12
CA GLN A 319 22.72 -14.55 0.96
C GLN A 319 22.86 -13.16 0.38
N GLU A 320 24.02 -12.85 -0.21
CA GLU A 320 24.22 -11.62 -0.97
C GLU A 320 24.36 -11.98 -2.44
N SER A 321 23.53 -11.35 -3.27
CA SER A 321 23.58 -11.46 -4.72
C SER A 321 23.90 -10.10 -5.32
N TYR A 322 24.55 -10.12 -6.48
CA TYR A 322 24.88 -8.92 -7.22
C TYR A 322 24.29 -9.01 -8.62
N VAL A 323 23.67 -7.92 -9.06
CA VAL A 323 23.05 -7.84 -10.39
C VAL A 323 23.57 -6.61 -11.10
N ASP A 324 24.10 -6.82 -12.29
CA ASP A 324 24.54 -5.73 -13.16
C ASP A 324 23.33 -5.19 -13.94
N ILE A 325 23.06 -3.90 -13.78
CA ILE A 325 21.94 -3.17 -14.39
C ILE A 325 22.52 -1.97 -15.12
N LYS A 326 22.54 -2.03 -16.46
CA LYS A 326 23.22 -1.02 -17.29
C LYS A 326 24.68 -0.87 -16.84
N ASP A 327 25.03 0.29 -16.27
CA ASP A 327 26.39 0.66 -15.86
C ASP A 327 26.60 0.58 -14.33
N SER A 328 25.61 0.10 -13.58
CA SER A 328 25.68 -0.01 -12.12
C SER A 328 25.53 -1.46 -11.65
N ARG A 329 26.23 -1.81 -10.58
CA ARG A 329 26.18 -3.14 -9.95
C ARG A 329 25.44 -3.04 -8.64
N LYS A 330 24.23 -3.59 -8.59
CA LYS A 330 23.34 -3.51 -7.41
C LYS A 330 23.56 -4.70 -6.49
N LYS A 331 23.62 -4.45 -5.19
CA LYS A 331 23.67 -5.47 -4.14
C LYS A 331 22.25 -5.81 -3.69
N ILE A 332 21.94 -7.10 -3.62
CA ILE A 332 20.66 -7.60 -3.12
C ILE A 332 20.95 -8.53 -1.94
N VAL A 333 20.44 -8.16 -0.76
CA VAL A 333 20.49 -8.98 0.45
C VAL A 333 19.24 -9.85 0.49
N GLU A 334 19.43 -11.16 0.42
CA GLU A 334 18.36 -12.14 0.37
C GLU A 334 18.17 -12.79 1.74
N GLY A 335 16.93 -12.84 2.22
CA GLY A 335 16.54 -13.58 3.40
C GLY A 335 15.59 -14.72 3.06
N TYR A 336 15.82 -15.90 3.62
CA TYR A 336 15.03 -17.10 3.34
C TYR A 336 14.16 -17.46 4.55
N CYS A 337 12.88 -17.75 4.31
CA CYS A 337 11.86 -18.11 5.29
C CYS A 337 11.15 -19.41 4.94
#